data_AF-A0A2G6QQN7-F1
#
_entry.id   AF-A0A2G6QQN7-F1
#
_cell.length_a   1.000
_cell.length_b   1.000
_cell.length_c   1.000
_cell.angle_alpha   90.00
_cell.angle_beta   90.00
_cell.angle_gamma   90.00
#
_symmetry.space_group_name_H-M   'P 1'
#
loop_
_entity.id
_entity.type
_entity.pdbx_description
1 polymer ?
#
loop_
_entity_poly.entity_id
_entity_poly.type
_entity_poly.pdbx_seq_one_letter_code
_entity_poly.pdbx_strand_id
1 'polypeptide(L)'
;NRNGEIVIQPQFDFVTPFHYGYAQYCNGCRWQNIDKEHRTVVGGQRGVINFRGEKIAPLEKPQHKKAIEIDGKYYPYPFSYSKKEQRLLNFFRQRMKLLADIEYANGYKHLEEKQKILYFEIVERPKNNFPFYVVCAYDYRRILKRTFWVTKNGKEVFFRNYSGKKIPFKEFLKNR
;
A
#
# COMPACT_ATOMS: atom_id res chain seq x y z
N ASN A 1 10.34 11.10 -7.12
CA ASN A 1 9.76 11.05 -5.76
C ASN A 1 9.27 12.47 -5.40
N ARG A 2 8.84 12.76 -4.17
CA ARG A 2 8.39 14.12 -3.81
C ARG A 2 9.43 15.22 -3.98
N ASN A 3 10.74 14.90 -3.91
CA ASN A 3 11.81 15.85 -4.18
C ASN A 3 12.10 16.04 -5.69
N GLY A 4 11.36 15.37 -6.58
CA GLY A 4 11.67 15.33 -8.01
C GLY A 4 12.76 14.33 -8.40
N GLU A 5 13.32 13.58 -7.44
CA GLU A 5 14.39 12.62 -7.74
C GLU A 5 13.83 11.35 -8.38
N ILE A 6 14.51 10.81 -9.40
CA ILE A 6 14.18 9.52 -9.99
C ILE A 6 14.59 8.42 -9.00
N VAL A 7 13.62 7.67 -8.48
CA VAL A 7 13.87 6.53 -7.56
C VAL A 7 13.97 5.22 -8.31
N ILE A 8 13.13 5.04 -9.32
CA ILE A 8 13.12 3.86 -10.18
C ILE A 8 13.51 4.34 -11.57
N GLN A 9 14.65 3.87 -12.07
CA GLN A 9 15.09 4.17 -13.42
C GLN A 9 14.14 3.52 -14.45
N PRO A 10 13.90 4.14 -15.62
CA PRO A 10 13.02 3.61 -16.66
C PRO A 10 13.68 2.44 -17.42
N GLN A 11 13.87 1.31 -16.73
CA GLN A 11 14.55 0.11 -17.23
C GLN A 11 13.58 -1.05 -17.56
N PHE A 12 12.28 -0.79 -17.46
CA PHE A 12 11.22 -1.78 -17.68
C PHE A 12 10.25 -1.26 -18.73
N ASP A 13 9.81 -2.13 -19.65
CA ASP A 13 8.89 -1.72 -20.71
C ASP A 13 7.46 -1.51 -20.18
N PHE A 14 7.07 -2.34 -19.21
CA PHE A 14 5.79 -2.24 -18.52
C PHE A 14 5.94 -2.57 -17.04
N VAL A 15 5.21 -1.84 -16.18
CA VAL A 15 5.15 -2.07 -14.74
C VAL A 15 3.72 -1.81 -14.25
N THR A 16 3.17 -2.73 -13.45
CA THR A 16 1.85 -2.55 -12.82
C THR A 16 1.92 -1.52 -11.67
N PRO A 17 0.79 -0.93 -11.26
CA PRO A 17 0.76 -0.11 -10.05
C PRO A 17 1.24 -0.92 -8.83
N PHE A 18 1.99 -0.27 -7.94
CA PHE A 18 2.42 -0.91 -6.70
C PHE A 18 1.23 -1.35 -5.86
N HIS A 19 1.23 -2.61 -5.47
CA HIS A 19 0.26 -3.22 -4.57
C HIS A 19 0.99 -3.85 -3.39
N TYR A 20 0.71 -3.33 -2.18
CA TYR A 20 1.24 -3.85 -0.91
C TYR A 20 2.76 -4.10 -0.92
N GLY A 21 3.58 -3.21 -1.48
CA GLY A 21 5.04 -3.39 -1.50
C GLY A 21 5.67 -3.68 -2.85
N TYR A 22 4.89 -4.25 -3.76
CA TYR A 22 5.41 -4.88 -4.96
C TYR A 22 4.68 -4.41 -6.22
N ALA A 23 5.37 -4.46 -7.34
CA ALA A 23 4.81 -4.29 -8.67
C ALA A 23 5.35 -5.40 -9.57
N GLN A 24 4.55 -5.82 -10.55
CA GLN A 24 4.99 -6.76 -11.58
C GLN A 24 5.54 -5.96 -12.75
N TYR A 25 6.72 -6.32 -13.23
CA TYR A 25 7.27 -5.76 -14.47
C TYR A 25 7.17 -6.77 -15.60
N CYS A 26 7.21 -6.27 -16.83
CA CYS A 26 7.46 -7.09 -18.00
C CYS A 26 8.33 -6.38 -19.04
N ASN A 27 9.36 -7.08 -19.52
CA ASN A 27 10.23 -6.63 -20.60
C ASN A 27 10.02 -7.48 -21.86
N GLY A 28 9.95 -6.87 -23.04
CA GLY A 28 9.61 -7.52 -24.31
C GLY A 28 8.13 -7.94 -24.41
N CYS A 29 7.28 -7.41 -23.53
CA CYS A 29 5.86 -7.68 -23.53
C CYS A 29 5.13 -6.90 -24.64
N ARG A 30 4.07 -7.49 -25.19
CA ARG A 30 3.21 -6.82 -26.19
C ARG A 30 1.75 -6.85 -25.77
N TRP A 31 1.00 -5.84 -26.21
CA TRP A 31 -0.45 -5.84 -26.07
C TRP A 31 -1.08 -6.86 -27.04
N GLN A 32 -2.05 -7.62 -26.55
CA GLN A 32 -2.88 -8.51 -27.33
C GLN A 32 -4.34 -8.22 -26.99
N ASN A 33 -5.18 -8.06 -28.01
CA ASN A 33 -6.62 -7.96 -27.83
C ASN A 33 -7.14 -9.32 -27.32
N ILE A 34 -7.86 -9.31 -26.20
CA ILE A 34 -8.60 -10.49 -25.71
C ILE A 34 -9.96 -10.52 -26.41
N ASP A 35 -10.58 -9.35 -26.57
CA ASP A 35 -11.81 -9.15 -27.33
C ASP A 35 -11.79 -7.77 -28.02
N LYS A 36 -12.95 -7.29 -28.49
CA LYS A 36 -13.06 -6.01 -29.22
C LYS A 36 -12.72 -4.78 -28.37
N GLU A 37 -12.85 -4.84 -27.05
CA GLU A 37 -12.69 -3.71 -26.13
C GLU A 37 -11.51 -3.91 -25.17
N HIS A 38 -11.20 -5.16 -24.82
CA HIS A 38 -10.22 -5.49 -23.79
C HIS A 38 -8.88 -5.94 -24.37
N ARG A 39 -7.79 -5.44 -23.77
CA ARG A 39 -6.42 -5.82 -24.07
C ARG A 39 -5.74 -6.39 -22.85
N THR A 40 -4.84 -7.34 -23.09
CA THR A 40 -3.91 -7.86 -22.08
C THR A 40 -2.48 -7.79 -22.58
N VAL A 41 -1.54 -8.01 -21.68
CA VAL A 41 -0.11 -8.02 -21.98
C VAL A 41 0.37 -9.47 -22.03
N VAL A 42 0.95 -9.89 -23.14
CA VAL A 42 1.45 -11.26 -23.36
C VAL A 42 2.93 -11.29 -23.76
N GLY A 43 3.55 -12.46 -23.57
CA GLY A 43 4.97 -12.68 -23.86
C GLY A 43 5.89 -12.01 -22.83
N GLY A 44 7.14 -11.79 -23.25
CA GLY A 44 8.16 -11.09 -22.48
C GLY A 44 8.67 -11.83 -21.24
N GLN A 45 9.69 -11.24 -20.61
CA GLN A 45 10.20 -11.67 -19.32
C GLN A 45 9.49 -10.88 -18.21
N ARG A 46 8.76 -11.62 -17.37
CA ARG A 46 8.05 -11.07 -16.21
C ARG A 46 8.84 -11.24 -14.93
N GLY A 47 8.63 -10.34 -13.99
CA GLY A 47 9.15 -10.48 -12.63
C GLY A 47 8.50 -9.48 -11.67
N VAL A 48 9.01 -9.43 -10.44
CA VAL A 48 8.49 -8.55 -9.38
C VAL A 48 9.58 -7.59 -8.93
N ILE A 49 9.19 -6.34 -8.68
CA ILE A 49 10.06 -5.29 -8.12
C ILE A 49 9.47 -4.71 -6.84
N ASN A 50 10.32 -4.23 -5.94
CA ASN A 50 9.91 -3.47 -4.75
C ASN A 50 9.82 -1.95 -5.02
N PHE A 51 9.46 -1.16 -4.01
CA PHE A 51 9.37 0.31 -4.12
C PHE A 51 10.67 1.04 -4.49
N ARG A 52 11.82 0.36 -4.47
CA ARG A 52 13.12 0.88 -4.93
C ARG A 52 13.43 0.50 -6.38
N GLY A 53 12.56 -0.27 -7.03
CA GLY A 53 12.78 -0.76 -8.40
C GLY A 53 13.71 -1.97 -8.45
N GLU A 54 14.07 -2.55 -7.31
CA GLU A 54 14.93 -3.74 -7.23
C GLU A 54 14.10 -4.98 -7.58
N LYS A 55 14.64 -5.83 -8.46
CA LYS A 55 14.03 -7.13 -8.79
C LYS A 55 14.08 -8.05 -7.57
N ILE A 56 12.97 -8.68 -7.24
CA ILE A 56 12.82 -9.55 -6.08
C ILE A 56 12.55 -10.97 -6.56
N ALA A 57 13.41 -11.90 -6.14
CA ALA A 57 13.23 -13.32 -6.41
C ALA A 57 12.10 -13.89 -5.53
N PRO A 58 11.34 -14.87 -6.04
CA PRO A 58 10.37 -15.59 -5.23
C PRO A 58 11.08 -16.46 -4.18
N LEU A 59 10.36 -16.76 -3.11
CA LEU A 59 10.75 -17.69 -2.07
C LEU A 59 10.34 -19.11 -2.45
N GLU A 60 11.15 -20.11 -2.07
CA GLU A 60 10.82 -21.53 -2.27
C GLU A 60 9.56 -21.95 -1.49
N LYS A 61 9.38 -21.39 -0.29
CA LYS A 61 8.24 -21.61 0.60
C LYS A 61 7.87 -20.30 1.28
N PRO A 62 6.60 -20.10 1.70
CA PRO A 62 6.22 -18.94 2.48
C PRO A 62 6.96 -18.97 3.83
N GLN A 63 7.93 -18.07 4.00
CA GLN A 63 8.72 -17.97 5.24
C GLN A 63 7.86 -17.62 6.47
N HIS A 64 6.73 -16.94 6.26
CA HIS A 64 5.82 -16.52 7.33
C HIS A 64 4.41 -16.27 6.76
N LYS A 65 3.38 -16.24 7.62
CA LYS A 65 1.99 -15.86 7.27
C LYS A 65 1.84 -14.48 6.59
N LYS A 66 2.89 -13.67 6.62
CA LYS A 66 2.94 -12.32 6.01
C LYS A 66 3.59 -12.31 4.63
N ALA A 67 4.08 -13.45 4.14
CA ALA A 67 4.58 -13.58 2.77
C ALA A 67 3.47 -13.22 1.78
N ILE A 68 3.85 -12.52 0.72
CA ILE A 68 2.94 -12.02 -0.31
C ILE A 68 2.91 -13.01 -1.45
N GLU A 69 1.72 -13.41 -1.88
CA GLU A 69 1.56 -14.27 -3.05
C GLU A 69 1.27 -13.41 -4.27
N ILE A 70 2.01 -13.62 -5.35
CA ILE A 70 1.83 -12.98 -6.65
C ILE A 70 2.01 -14.07 -7.71
N ASP A 71 0.98 -14.33 -8.52
CA ASP A 71 0.95 -15.38 -9.55
C ASP A 71 1.41 -16.77 -9.04
N GLY A 72 0.94 -17.20 -7.86
CA GLY A 72 1.29 -18.49 -7.27
C GLY A 72 2.71 -18.59 -6.70
N LYS A 73 3.48 -17.50 -6.71
CA LYS A 73 4.82 -17.40 -6.12
C LYS A 73 4.80 -16.56 -4.85
N TYR A 74 5.66 -16.90 -3.90
CA TYR A 74 5.74 -16.21 -2.61
C TYR A 74 6.87 -15.18 -2.58
N TYR A 75 6.63 -14.04 -1.95
CA TYR A 75 7.58 -12.95 -1.78
C TYR A 75 7.65 -12.53 -0.30
N PRO A 76 8.77 -11.97 0.17
CA PRO A 76 8.91 -11.52 1.54
C PRO A 76 7.86 -10.48 1.94
N TYR A 77 7.69 -10.27 3.24
CA TYR A 77 6.93 -9.11 3.72
C TYR A 77 7.72 -7.82 3.41
N PRO A 78 7.17 -6.85 2.66
CA PRO A 78 7.96 -5.77 2.07
C PRO A 78 8.23 -4.58 3.01
N PHE A 79 7.67 -4.61 4.21
CA PHE A 79 7.74 -3.49 5.14
C PHE A 79 8.66 -3.80 6.34
N SER A 80 9.51 -2.83 6.68
CA SER A 80 10.37 -2.86 7.87
C SER A 80 10.28 -1.52 8.60
N TYR A 81 10.30 -1.59 9.94
CA TYR A 81 10.00 -0.45 10.80
C TYR A 81 10.99 -0.30 11.95
N SER A 82 11.50 0.92 12.12
CA SER A 82 12.20 1.36 13.32
C SER A 82 11.27 1.37 14.56
N LYS A 83 11.83 1.42 15.78
CA LYS A 83 11.05 1.51 17.03
C LYS A 83 10.09 2.70 17.02
N LYS A 84 10.50 3.85 16.46
CA LYS A 84 9.66 5.05 16.31
C LYS A 84 8.47 4.79 15.40
N GLU A 85 8.71 4.17 14.24
CA GLU A 85 7.66 3.84 13.27
C GLU A 85 6.69 2.79 13.81
N GLN A 86 7.17 1.83 14.59
CA GLN A 86 6.32 0.86 15.26
C GLN A 86 5.36 1.54 16.27
N ARG A 87 5.84 2.51 17.05
CA ARG A 87 5.00 3.32 17.97
C ARG A 87 3.95 4.11 17.20
N LEU A 88 4.34 4.71 16.07
CA LEU A 88 3.42 5.43 15.18
C LEU A 88 2.34 4.50 14.64
N LEU A 89 2.69 3.31 14.14
CA LEU A 89 1.70 2.35 13.66
C LEU A 89 0.82 1.81 14.78
N ASN A 90 1.33 1.76 16.02
CA ASN A 90 0.55 1.35 17.17
C ASN A 90 -0.62 2.30 17.46
N PHE A 91 -0.49 3.59 17.15
CA PHE A 91 -1.59 4.55 17.23
C PHE A 91 -2.81 4.09 16.41
N PHE A 92 -2.57 3.58 15.19
CA PHE A 92 -3.63 3.09 14.31
C PHE A 92 -4.14 1.73 14.75
N ARG A 93 -3.24 0.80 15.14
CA ARG A 93 -3.63 -0.53 15.64
C ARG A 93 -4.54 -0.46 16.87
N GLN A 94 -4.26 0.43 17.81
CA GLN A 94 -5.12 0.65 18.98
C GLN A 94 -6.51 1.21 18.61
N ARG A 95 -6.65 1.79 17.42
CA ARG A 95 -7.90 2.36 16.89
C ARG A 95 -8.45 1.53 15.73
N MET A 96 -7.95 0.30 15.54
CA MET A 96 -8.29 -0.54 14.41
C MET A 96 -9.80 -0.78 14.34
N LYS A 97 -10.44 -1.14 15.45
CA LYS A 97 -11.90 -1.38 15.50
C LYS A 97 -12.70 -0.18 14.99
N LEU A 98 -12.46 0.99 15.57
CA LEU A 98 -13.10 2.24 15.16
C LEU A 98 -12.88 2.54 13.66
N LEU A 99 -11.65 2.39 13.18
CA LEU A 99 -11.32 2.64 11.77
C LEU A 99 -11.93 1.60 10.83
N ALA A 100 -12.02 0.34 11.26
CA ALA A 100 -12.65 -0.72 10.51
C ALA A 100 -14.16 -0.49 10.41
N ASP A 101 -14.82 -0.14 11.51
CA ASP A 101 -16.27 0.17 11.49
C ASP A 101 -16.58 1.32 10.52
N ILE A 102 -15.77 2.37 10.49
CA ILE A 102 -15.90 3.46 9.49
C ILE A 102 -15.70 2.97 8.05
N GLU A 103 -14.76 2.06 7.82
CA GLU A 103 -14.48 1.54 6.48
C GLU A 103 -15.60 0.63 5.96
N TYR A 104 -16.08 -0.28 6.81
CA TYR A 104 -17.06 -1.29 6.44
C TYR A 104 -18.52 -0.80 6.53
N ALA A 105 -18.77 0.37 7.13
CA ALA A 105 -20.11 0.94 7.34
C ALA A 105 -20.99 1.00 6.07
N ASN A 106 -20.39 1.24 4.90
CA ASN A 106 -21.13 1.53 3.66
C ASN A 106 -21.25 0.37 2.66
N GLY A 107 -20.75 -0.84 2.96
CA GLY A 107 -20.70 -1.89 1.93
C GLY A 107 -20.82 -3.34 2.40
N TYR A 108 -20.71 -3.62 3.69
CA TYR A 108 -20.54 -5.00 4.17
C TYR A 108 -21.41 -5.30 5.38
N LYS A 109 -22.74 -5.31 5.18
CA LYS A 109 -23.73 -5.64 6.23
C LYS A 109 -23.60 -7.06 6.82
N HIS A 110 -22.73 -7.92 6.26
CA HIS A 110 -22.63 -9.33 6.61
C HIS A 110 -21.24 -9.81 7.04
N LEU A 111 -20.27 -8.91 7.25
CA LEU A 111 -18.98 -9.32 7.80
C LEU A 111 -19.06 -9.48 9.32
N GLU A 112 -18.63 -10.62 9.83
CA GLU A 112 -18.43 -10.81 11.26
C GLU A 112 -17.30 -9.91 11.77
N GLU A 113 -17.37 -9.52 13.03
CA GLU A 113 -16.39 -8.62 13.65
C GLU A 113 -14.94 -9.12 13.51
N LYS A 114 -14.74 -10.44 13.59
CA LYS A 114 -13.42 -11.08 13.43
C LYS A 114 -12.82 -10.95 12.03
N GLN A 115 -13.65 -10.60 11.04
CA GLN A 115 -13.25 -10.43 9.64
C GLN A 115 -12.90 -8.98 9.30
N LYS A 116 -13.33 -8.00 10.12
CA LYS A 116 -13.06 -6.57 9.92
C LYS A 116 -11.65 -6.18 10.37
N ILE A 117 -10.63 -6.72 9.71
CA ILE A 117 -9.23 -6.49 10.09
C ILE A 117 -8.57 -5.53 9.11
N LEU A 118 -8.12 -4.39 9.63
CA LEU A 118 -7.29 -3.44 8.89
C LEU A 118 -5.81 -3.62 9.21
N TYR A 119 -4.98 -3.54 8.18
CA TYR A 119 -3.53 -3.45 8.28
C TYR A 119 -3.08 -2.02 7.98
N PHE A 120 -2.06 -1.55 8.69
CA PHE A 120 -1.54 -0.19 8.53
C PHE A 120 -0.06 -0.24 8.20
N GLU A 121 0.32 0.31 7.04
CA GLU A 121 1.70 0.29 6.57
C GLU A 121 2.20 1.69 6.25
N ILE A 122 3.45 1.99 6.60
CA ILE A 122 4.10 3.24 6.19
C ILE A 122 4.58 3.06 4.75
N VAL A 123 3.94 3.75 3.82
CA VAL A 123 4.27 3.69 2.38
C VAL A 123 5.21 4.82 1.96
N GLU A 124 5.35 5.86 2.77
CA GLU A 124 6.31 6.92 2.54
C GLU A 124 6.80 7.54 3.86
N ARG A 125 8.09 7.86 3.91
CA ARG A 125 8.75 8.50 5.04
C ARG A 125 8.91 10.01 4.81
N PRO A 126 9.01 10.83 5.87
CA PRO A 126 9.21 12.27 5.76
C PRO A 126 10.42 12.63 4.90
N LYS A 127 10.26 13.67 4.08
CA LYS A 127 11.30 14.31 3.26
C LYS A 127 11.34 15.80 3.53
N ASN A 128 12.34 16.50 3.00
CA ASN A 128 12.55 17.93 3.23
C ASN A 128 11.33 18.77 2.84
N ASN A 129 10.73 18.50 1.68
CA ASN A 129 9.55 19.21 1.19
C ASN A 129 8.21 18.56 1.55
N PHE A 130 8.25 17.47 2.33
CA PHE A 130 7.06 16.74 2.75
C PHE A 130 7.30 16.11 4.12
N PRO A 131 7.10 16.87 5.21
CA PRO A 131 7.47 16.46 6.57
C PRO A 131 6.44 15.50 7.21
N PHE A 132 5.95 14.52 6.43
CA PHE A 132 4.95 13.54 6.88
C PHE A 132 5.36 12.11 6.56
N TYR A 133 5.09 11.20 7.49
CA TYR A 133 4.88 9.79 7.18
C TYR A 133 3.53 9.65 6.49
N VAL A 134 3.48 8.81 5.45
CA VAL A 134 2.22 8.40 4.81
C VAL A 134 1.92 6.98 5.25
N VAL A 135 0.76 6.81 5.89
CA VAL A 135 0.26 5.52 6.35
C VAL A 135 -0.97 5.15 5.54
N CYS A 136 -0.94 4.00 4.89
CA CYS A 136 -2.11 3.45 4.21
C CYS A 136 -2.77 2.38 5.06
N ALA A 137 -4.11 2.38 5.05
CA ALA A 137 -4.89 1.25 5.53
C ALA A 137 -5.08 0.22 4.41
N TYR A 138 -5.08 -1.05 4.77
CA TYR A 138 -5.29 -2.16 3.86
C TYR A 138 -6.32 -3.12 4.45
N ASP A 139 -7.22 -3.58 3.60
CA ASP A 139 -8.12 -4.69 3.88
C ASP A 139 -7.60 -5.91 3.14
N TYR A 140 -7.16 -6.92 3.89
CA TYR A 140 -6.56 -8.14 3.36
C TYR A 140 -5.64 -7.90 2.14
N ARG A 141 -4.61 -7.06 2.36
CA ARG A 141 -3.60 -6.65 1.36
C ARG A 141 -4.12 -5.80 0.19
N ARG A 142 -5.43 -5.63 0.02
CA ARG A 142 -6.01 -4.65 -0.93
C ARG A 142 -5.83 -3.24 -0.39
N ILE A 143 -5.29 -2.34 -1.22
CA ILE A 143 -5.18 -0.92 -0.87
C ILE A 143 -6.59 -0.38 -0.64
N LEU A 144 -6.87 0.05 0.59
CA LEU A 144 -7.99 0.94 0.82
C LEU A 144 -7.53 2.34 0.43
N LYS A 145 -8.38 3.11 -0.27
CA LYS A 145 -8.05 4.48 -0.69
C LYS A 145 -7.84 5.44 0.50
N ARG A 146 -7.92 4.95 1.74
CA ARG A 146 -7.76 5.73 2.97
C ARG A 146 -6.28 5.88 3.34
N THR A 147 -5.81 7.13 3.24
CA THR A 147 -4.43 7.50 3.56
C THR A 147 -4.40 8.47 4.74
N PHE A 148 -3.50 8.23 5.68
CA PHE A 148 -3.23 9.12 6.82
C PHE A 148 -1.83 9.74 6.69
N TRP A 149 -1.72 11.01 7.02
CA TRP A 149 -0.44 11.72 7.12
C TRP A 149 -0.12 11.97 8.58
N VAL A 150 1.04 11.50 9.02
CA VAL A 150 1.53 11.72 10.38
C VAL A 150 2.75 12.63 10.31
N THR A 151 2.76 13.70 11.08
CA THR A 151 3.91 14.64 11.14
C THR A 151 5.24 13.92 11.42
N LYS A 152 6.36 14.47 10.94
CA LYS A 152 7.71 13.93 11.16
C LYS A 152 8.04 13.67 12.63
N ASN A 153 7.49 14.48 13.54
CA ASN A 153 7.64 14.31 15.00
C ASN A 153 6.69 13.25 15.60
N GLY A 154 5.71 12.76 14.84
CA GLY A 154 4.76 11.73 15.25
C GLY A 154 3.56 12.25 16.07
N LYS A 155 3.42 13.56 16.28
CA LYS A 155 2.46 14.13 17.25
C LYS A 155 1.06 14.35 16.65
N GLU A 156 1.00 14.71 15.38
CA GLU A 156 -0.24 15.05 14.70
C GLU A 156 -0.53 14.09 13.56
N VAL A 157 -1.79 13.65 13.48
CA VAL A 157 -2.30 12.74 12.46
C VAL A 157 -3.41 13.42 11.70
N PHE A 158 -3.42 13.25 10.39
CA PHE A 158 -4.40 13.83 9.49
C PHE A 158 -4.92 12.77 8.53
N PHE A 159 -6.21 12.80 8.23
CA PHE A 159 -6.80 12.09 7.11
C PHE A 159 -6.71 12.95 5.86
N ARG A 160 -6.32 12.35 4.73
CA ARG A 160 -6.37 13.01 3.42
C ARG A 160 -7.61 12.54 2.67
N ASN A 161 -8.53 13.46 2.37
CA ASN A 161 -9.72 13.14 1.58
C ASN A 161 -9.41 13.11 0.06
N TYR A 162 -10.42 12.80 -0.76
CA TYR A 162 -10.29 12.70 -2.22
C TYR A 162 -9.90 14.02 -2.90
N SER A 163 -10.28 15.18 -2.32
CA SER A 163 -9.86 16.49 -2.84
C SER A 163 -8.44 16.89 -2.43
N GLY A 164 -7.74 16.04 -1.68
CA GLY A 164 -6.42 16.33 -1.15
C GLY A 164 -6.41 17.23 0.09
N LYS A 165 -7.58 17.61 0.62
CA LYS A 165 -7.70 18.36 1.88
C LYS A 165 -7.19 17.49 3.04
N LYS A 166 -6.36 18.11 3.88
CA LYS A 166 -5.82 17.57 5.11
C LYS A 166 -6.79 17.86 6.25
N ILE A 167 -7.36 16.82 6.85
CA ILE A 167 -8.35 16.91 7.93
C ILE A 167 -7.71 16.35 9.22
N PRO A 168 -7.64 17.11 10.33
CA PRO A 168 -7.14 16.58 11.61
C PRO A 168 -7.87 15.28 12.00
N PHE A 169 -7.15 14.30 12.52
CA PHE A 169 -7.72 12.98 12.81
C PHE A 169 -8.93 13.05 13.76
N LYS A 170 -8.90 13.95 14.75
CA LYS A 170 -10.03 14.18 15.66
C LYS A 170 -11.28 14.69 14.94
N GLU A 171 -11.11 15.57 13.94
CA GLU A 171 -12.22 16.10 13.14
C GLU A 171 -12.74 15.03 12.17
N PHE A 172 -11.83 14.26 11.56
CA PHE A 172 -12.19 13.13 10.72
C PHE A 172 -13.11 12.12 11.42
N LEU A 173 -12.86 11.83 12.71
CA LEU A 173 -13.70 10.93 13.51
C LEU A 173 -15.09 11.50 13.83
N LYS A 174 -15.26 12.83 13.88
CA LYS A 174 -16.57 13.45 14.19
C LYS A 174 -17.51 13.48 12.98
N ASN A 175 -16.97 13.46 11.77
CA ASN A 175 -17.72 13.60 10.52
C ASN A 175 -18.10 12.24 9.90
N ARG A 176 -18.21 11.18 10.72
CA ARG A 176 -18.45 9.79 10.29
C ARG A 176 -19.46 9.10 11.19
#